data_AF-A0A450Z2L8-F1
#
_entry.id   AF-A0A450Z2L8-F1
#
_cell.length_a   1.000
_cell.length_b   1.000
_cell.length_c   1.000
_cell.angle_alpha   90.00
_cell.angle_beta   90.00
_cell.angle_gamma   90.00
#
_symmetry.space_group_name_H-M   'P 1'
#
loop_
_entity.id
_entity.type
_entity.pdbx_description
1 polymer ?
#
loop_
_entity_poly.entity_id
_entity_poly.type
_entity_poly.pdbx_seq_one_letter_code
_entity_poly.pdbx_strand_id
1 'polypeptide(L)'
;MIAFKHKDYRHGGNKVLHTLQTIDFIGKSIRHIPPHYFNVIRHFGILASRVKEQCKEITDRILESAPEVDEVPNWRERRTAFRGVDPLTM
;
A
#
# COMPACT_ATOMS: atom_id res chain seq x y z
N MET A 1 -22.91 -17.13 9.68
CA MET A 1 -22.36 -15.79 9.98
C MET A 1 -20.86 -15.92 10.24
N ILE A 2 -20.07 -14.95 9.81
CA ILE A 2 -18.61 -14.92 10.00
C ILE A 2 -18.27 -13.61 10.70
N ALA A 3 -17.48 -13.68 11.77
CA ALA A 3 -16.94 -12.52 12.48
C ALA A 3 -15.43 -12.42 12.25
N PHE A 4 -14.95 -11.24 11.89
CA PHE A 4 -13.53 -10.99 11.65
C PHE A 4 -13.14 -9.57 12.09
N LYS A 5 -11.88 -9.40 12.51
CA LYS A 5 -11.34 -8.06 12.82
C LYS A 5 -10.75 -7.47 11.56
N HIS A 6 -11.13 -6.23 11.24
CA HIS A 6 -10.53 -5.48 10.14
C HIS A 6 -10.12 -4.09 10.60
N LYS A 7 -9.19 -3.48 9.85
CA LYS A 7 -8.74 -2.13 10.12
C LYS A 7 -9.71 -1.14 9.49
N ASP A 8 -10.40 -0.35 10.30
CA ASP A 8 -11.33 0.66 9.83
C ASP A 8 -10.61 1.97 9.54
N TYR A 9 -10.22 2.15 8.28
CA TYR A 9 -9.55 3.37 7.82
C TYR A 9 -10.43 4.62 7.88
N ARG A 10 -11.76 4.51 7.98
CA ARG A 10 -12.65 5.66 8.13
C ARG A 10 -12.58 6.26 9.54
N HIS A 11 -12.30 5.43 10.54
CA HIS A 11 -12.22 5.83 11.95
C HIS A 11 -10.79 5.68 12.50
N GLY A 12 -9.82 6.32 11.84
CA GLY A 12 -8.44 6.41 12.32
C GLY A 12 -7.63 5.10 12.24
N GLY A 13 -8.14 4.08 11.56
CA GLY A 13 -7.42 2.82 11.38
C GLY A 13 -7.46 1.90 12.59
N ASN A 14 -8.48 2.03 13.45
CA ASN A 14 -8.70 1.13 14.57
C ASN A 14 -9.13 -0.27 14.11
N LYS A 15 -8.79 -1.32 14.88
CA LYS A 15 -9.24 -2.69 14.58
C LYS A 15 -10.67 -2.88 15.12
N VAL A 16 -11.63 -3.07 14.22
CA VAL A 16 -13.05 -3.22 14.56
C VAL A 16 -13.52 -4.64 14.21
N LEU A 17 -14.32 -5.24 15.09
CA LEU A 17 -14.97 -6.53 14.85
C LEU A 17 -16.16 -6.32 13.90
N HIS A 18 -16.15 -7.03 12.78
CA HIS A 18 -17.20 -6.98 11.75
C HIS A 18 -17.83 -8.36 11.62
N THR A 19 -19.15 -8.43 11.68
CA THR A 19 -19.92 -9.66 11.46
C THR A 19 -20.71 -9.55 10.17
N LEU A 20 -20.59 -10.56 9.30
CA LEU A 20 -21.30 -10.65 8.02
C LEU A 20 -22.02 -11.98 7.88
N GLN A 21 -23.06 -12.02 7.04
CA GLN A 21 -23.58 -13.30 6.56
C GLN A 21 -22.52 -14.00 5.72
N THR A 22 -22.54 -15.33 5.75
CA THR A 22 -21.53 -16.15 5.06
C THR A 22 -21.51 -15.87 3.56
N ILE A 23 -22.69 -15.69 2.93
CA ILE A 23 -22.79 -15.39 1.50
C ILE A 23 -22.23 -14.01 1.14
N ASP A 24 -22.47 -13.00 1.98
CA ASP A 24 -21.95 -11.64 1.78
C ASP A 24 -20.43 -11.61 1.92
N PHE A 25 -19.89 -12.39 2.85
CA PHE A 25 -18.45 -12.53 3.03
C PHE A 25 -17.82 -13.11 1.77
N ILE A 26 -18.34 -14.22 1.25
CA ILE A 26 -17.85 -14.86 0.02
C ILE A 26 -17.94 -13.89 -1.17
N GLY A 27 -19.08 -13.22 -1.35
CA GLY A 27 -19.27 -12.26 -2.44
C GLY A 27 -18.28 -11.08 -2.38
N LYS A 28 -18.01 -10.56 -1.18
CA LYS A 28 -16.98 -9.51 -0.98
C LYS A 28 -15.58 -10.04 -1.25
N SER A 29 -15.25 -11.26 -0.82
CA SER A 29 -13.95 -11.88 -1.08
C SER A 29 -13.71 -12.03 -2.59
N ILE A 30 -14.69 -12.53 -3.35
CA ILE A 30 -14.57 -12.72 -4.80
C ILE A 30 -14.36 -11.39 -5.53
N ARG A 31 -15.02 -10.29 -5.10
CA ARG A 31 -14.87 -8.97 -5.72
C ARG A 31 -13.42 -8.45 -5.69
N HIS A 32 -12.62 -8.88 -4.72
CA HIS A 32 -11.22 -8.48 -4.61
C HIS A 32 -10.27 -9.36 -5.43
N ILE A 33 -10.76 -10.44 -6.03
CA ILE A 33 -9.98 -11.29 -6.94
C ILE A 33 -10.01 -10.62 -8.32
N PRO A 34 -8.85 -10.17 -8.83
CA PRO A 34 -8.79 -9.56 -10.15
C PRO A 34 -9.12 -10.61 -11.24
N PRO A 35 -9.72 -10.20 -12.37
CA PRO A 35 -9.99 -11.11 -13.48
C PRO A 35 -8.69 -11.67 -14.06
N HIS A 36 -8.82 -12.77 -14.81
CA HIS A 36 -7.69 -13.34 -15.53
C HIS A 36 -7.09 -12.31 -16.49
N TYR A 37 -5.76 -12.19 -16.50
CA TYR A 37 -5.01 -11.16 -17.24
C TYR A 37 -5.32 -9.70 -16.84
N PHE A 38 -5.80 -9.46 -15.63
CA PHE A 38 -5.89 -8.10 -15.12
C PHE A 38 -4.48 -7.49 -14.98
N ASN A 39 -4.15 -6.57 -15.88
CA ASN A 39 -2.93 -5.79 -15.78
C ASN A 39 -3.04 -4.85 -14.58
N VAL A 40 -2.27 -5.11 -13.53
CA VAL A 40 -2.24 -4.23 -12.34
C VAL A 40 -1.60 -2.89 -12.70
N ILE A 41 -1.98 -1.84 -11.98
CA ILE A 41 -1.59 -0.44 -12.28
C ILE A 41 -0.08 -0.22 -12.44
N ARG A 42 0.76 -1.06 -11.80
CA ARG A 42 2.23 -1.02 -11.89
C ARG A 42 2.79 -1.17 -13.31
N HIS A 43 2.01 -1.71 -14.24
CA HIS A 43 2.42 -1.95 -15.62
C HIS A 43 2.13 -0.75 -16.54
N PHE A 44 1.51 0.30 -16.00
CA PHE A 44 1.19 1.52 -16.73
C PHE A 44 2.02 2.71 -16.24
N GLY A 45 2.09 3.75 -17.06
CA GLY A 45 2.75 5.02 -16.74
C GLY A 45 4.27 5.01 -16.85
N ILE A 46 4.89 6.13 -16.48
CA ILE A 46 6.33 6.39 -16.64
C ILE A 46 7.23 5.49 -15.77
N LEU A 47 6.67 4.82 -14.75
CA LEU A 47 7.40 3.89 -13.89
C LEU A 47 7.25 2.41 -14.30
N ALA A 48 6.51 2.13 -15.37
CA ALA A 48 6.33 0.77 -15.84
C ALA A 48 7.66 0.19 -16.35
N SER A 49 7.99 -1.05 -15.97
CA SER A 49 9.29 -1.67 -16.25
C SER A 49 9.74 -1.61 -17.72
N ARG A 50 8.81 -1.62 -18.67
CA ARG A 50 9.09 -1.58 -20.11
C ARG A 50 9.57 -0.22 -20.61
N VAL A 51 9.13 0.88 -19.98
CA VAL A 51 9.39 2.25 -20.44
C VAL A 51 10.15 3.08 -19.41
N LYS A 52 10.29 2.59 -18.17
CA LYS A 52 10.87 3.34 -17.04
C LYS A 52 12.26 3.90 -17.34
N GLU A 53 13.09 3.19 -18.09
CA GLU A 53 14.45 3.62 -18.38
C GLU A 53 14.46 4.81 -19.34
N GLN A 54 13.66 4.73 -20.41
CA GLN A 54 13.46 5.82 -21.37
C GLN A 54 12.80 7.03 -20.71
N CYS A 55 11.79 6.79 -19.86
CA CYS A 55 11.11 7.86 -19.13
C CYS A 55 11.98 8.47 -18.04
N LYS A 56 12.95 7.74 -17.48
CA LYS A 56 13.84 8.25 -16.44
C LYS A 56 14.68 9.40 -16.96
N GLU A 57 15.27 9.29 -18.15
CA GLU A 57 16.04 10.39 -18.76
C GLU A 57 15.24 11.69 -18.89
N ILE A 58 13.97 11.58 -19.28
CA ILE A 58 13.05 12.71 -19.38
C ILE A 58 12.74 13.27 -17.98
N THR A 59 12.51 12.38 -17.02
CA THR A 59 12.14 12.74 -15.65
C THR A 59 13.30 13.44 -14.94
N ASP A 60 14.52 12.92 -15.06
CA ASP A 60 15.75 13.48 -14.47
C ASP A 60 16.09 14.88 -15.04
N ARG A 61 15.63 15.20 -16.27
CA ARG A 61 15.81 16.52 -16.89
C ARG A 61 14.77 17.55 -16.45
N ILE A 62 13.56 17.11 -16.14
CA ILE A 62 12.42 18.01 -15.87
C ILE A 62 12.20 18.19 -14.37
N LEU A 63 12.43 17.14 -13.57
CA LEU A 63 12.28 17.19 -12.14
C LEU A 63 13.59 17.58 -11.47
N GLU A 64 13.49 18.33 -10.38
CA GLU A 64 14.61 18.57 -9.49
C GLU A 64 15.04 17.25 -8.83
N SER A 65 16.36 17.09 -8.64
CA SER A 65 16.90 15.95 -7.90
C SER A 65 16.29 15.90 -6.50
N ALA A 66 15.92 14.70 -6.05
CA ALA A 66 15.53 14.50 -4.67
C ALA A 66 16.68 14.94 -3.74
N PRO A 67 16.37 15.53 -2.57
CA PRO A 67 17.40 15.90 -1.60
C PRO A 67 18.20 14.66 -1.21
N GLU A 68 19.52 14.82 -1.14
CA GLU A 68 20.40 13.78 -0.61
C GLU A 68 20.04 13.56 0.86
N VAL A 69 19.71 12.31 1.21
CA VAL A 69 19.40 11.92 2.58
C VAL A 69 20.57 11.11 3.09
N ASP A 70 21.38 11.69 3.98
CA ASP A 70 22.60 11.08 4.53
C ASP A 70 22.31 9.72 5.20
N GLU A 71 21.17 9.61 5.89
CA GLU A 71 20.75 8.39 6.56
C GLU A 71 19.31 8.03 6.22
N VAL A 72 19.13 6.90 5.53
CA VAL A 72 17.82 6.34 5.22
C VAL A 72 17.33 5.58 6.45
N PRO A 73 16.34 6.09 7.22
CA PRO A 73 15.96 5.42 8.46
C PRO A 73 15.39 4.05 8.15
N ASN A 74 15.71 3.05 8.95
CA ASN A 74 15.22 1.70 8.76
C ASN A 74 13.69 1.66 8.99
N TRP A 75 13.05 0.55 8.58
CA TRP A 75 11.60 0.41 8.70
C TRP A 75 11.07 0.62 10.14
N ARG A 76 11.80 0.14 11.16
CA ARG A 76 11.42 0.28 12.57
C ARG A 76 11.49 1.74 12.98
N GLU A 77 12.58 2.43 12.67
CA GLU A 77 12.76 3.87 12.96
C GLU A 77 11.66 4.71 12.30
N ARG A 78 11.38 4.47 11.01
CA ARG A 78 10.27 5.15 10.31
C ARG A 78 8.93 4.89 10.99
N ARG A 79 8.69 3.65 11.42
CA ARG A 79 7.44 3.23 12.03
C ARG A 79 7.29 3.78 13.46
N THR A 80 8.39 3.86 14.21
CA THR A 80 8.47 4.50 15.53
C THR A 80 8.28 6.01 15.41
N ALA A 81 8.96 6.68 14.48
CA ALA A 81 8.80 8.12 14.24
C ALA A 81 7.35 8.49 13.86
N PHE A 82 6.71 7.69 13.00
CA PHE A 82 5.34 7.94 12.57
C PHE A 82 4.29 7.67 13.68
N ARG A 83 4.50 6.64 14.52
CA ARG A 83 3.51 6.24 15.55
C ARG A 83 3.84 6.72 16.96
N GLY A 84 5.04 7.21 17.21
CA GLY A 84 5.57 7.53 18.54
C GLY A 84 5.87 6.32 19.42
N VAL A 85 5.67 5.09 18.93
CA VAL A 85 5.82 3.85 19.71
C VAL A 85 6.55 2.81 18.87
N ASP A 86 7.49 2.11 19.51
CA ASP A 86 8.25 1.06 18.87
C ASP A 86 7.35 -0.13 18.51
N PRO A 87 7.29 -0.50 17.22
CA PRO A 87 6.40 -1.54 16.76
C PRO A 87 6.71 -2.96 17.25
N LEU A 88 7.89 -3.22 17.79
CA LEU A 88 8.27 -4.55 18.29
C LEU A 88 8.00 -4.72 19.78
N THR A 89 7.67 -3.64 20.49
CA THR A 89 7.40 -3.63 21.94
C THR A 89 5.93 -3.33 22.28
N MET A 90 5.09 -3.12 21.25
CA MET A 90 3.62 -3.05 21.37
C MET A 90 2.97 -4.40 21.64
#